data_AF-A0A565CD68-F1
#
_entry.id   AF-A0A565CD68-F1
#
_cell.length_a   1.000
_cell.length_b   1.000
_cell.length_c   1.000
_cell.angle_alpha   90.00
_cell.angle_beta   90.00
_cell.angle_gamma   90.00
#
_symmetry.space_group_name_H-M   'P 1'
#
loop_
_entity.id
_entity.type
_entity.pdbx_description
1 polymer ?
#
loop_
_entity_poly.entity_id
_entity_poly.type
_entity_poly.pdbx_seq_one_letter_code
_entity_poly.pdbx_strand_id
1 'polypeptide(L)'
;MAKTFNSICFTTLLLVVLLISAEIPKSEAQACNRFLGEATLLNPCRDIACQARCPVRYPGSCRGVCEAHDNELYLIHCHCYGN
;
A
#
# COMPACT_ATOMS: atom_id res chain seq x y z
N MET A 1 5.23 -30.30 46.49
CA MET A 1 5.69 -29.19 45.61
C MET A 1 5.18 -29.46 44.20
N ALA A 2 4.05 -28.87 43.82
CA ALA A 2 3.43 -29.05 42.49
C ALA A 2 3.01 -27.69 41.89
N LYS A 3 3.71 -26.61 42.27
CA LYS A 3 3.28 -25.24 41.98
C LYS A 3 4.05 -24.58 40.83
N THR A 4 5.11 -25.22 40.34
CA THR A 4 6.01 -24.66 39.31
C THR A 4 5.74 -25.18 37.89
N PHE A 5 5.14 -26.36 37.72
CA PHE A 5 4.94 -26.94 36.39
C PHE A 5 3.87 -26.24 35.54
N ASN A 6 2.80 -25.71 36.14
CA ASN A 6 1.78 -24.97 35.40
C ASN A 6 2.26 -23.57 34.98
N SER A 7 3.09 -22.91 35.79
CA SER A 7 3.53 -21.54 35.52
C SER A 7 4.47 -21.43 34.33
N ILE A 8 5.28 -22.47 34.06
CA ILE A 8 6.25 -22.50 32.96
C ILE A 8 5.54 -22.69 31.61
N CYS A 9 4.46 -23.47 31.56
CA CYS A 9 3.65 -23.62 30.34
C CYS A 9 2.95 -22.32 29.96
N PHE A 10 2.49 -21.52 30.93
CA PHE A 10 1.83 -20.25 30.63
C PHE A 10 2.79 -19.23 30.04
N THR A 11 4.02 -19.12 30.57
CA THR A 11 4.99 -18.16 30.04
C THR A 11 5.49 -18.51 28.65
N THR A 12 5.65 -19.81 28.35
CA THR A 12 6.01 -20.27 27.00
C THR A 12 4.88 -20.04 26.00
N LEU A 13 3.63 -20.33 26.37
CA LEU A 13 2.45 -20.01 25.55
C LEU A 13 2.34 -18.50 25.30
N LEU A 14 2.56 -17.67 26.32
CA LEU A 14 2.51 -16.22 26.20
C LEU A 14 3.61 -15.68 25.25
N LEU A 15 4.82 -16.24 25.33
CA LEU A 15 5.93 -15.91 24.43
C LEU A 15 5.61 -16.27 22.98
N VAL A 16 5.02 -17.44 22.74
CA VAL A 16 4.58 -17.85 21.39
C VAL A 16 3.51 -16.91 20.85
N VAL A 17 2.53 -16.51 21.66
CA VAL A 17 1.49 -15.53 21.27
C VAL A 17 2.10 -14.16 20.96
N LEU A 18 3.06 -13.70 21.77
CA LEU A 18 3.73 -12.41 21.57
C LEU A 18 4.61 -12.42 20.32
N LEU A 19 5.31 -13.53 20.05
CA LEU A 19 6.06 -13.71 18.81
C LEU A 19 5.09 -13.64 17.63
N ILE A 20 4.04 -14.48 17.57
CA ILE A 20 3.03 -14.46 16.49
C ILE A 20 2.39 -13.07 16.31
N SER A 21 2.17 -12.32 17.39
CA SER A 21 1.64 -10.95 17.34
C SER A 21 2.67 -9.92 16.84
N ALA A 22 3.96 -10.21 16.99
CA ALA A 22 5.07 -9.37 16.54
C ALA A 22 5.58 -9.72 15.13
N GLU A 23 5.32 -10.93 14.61
CA GLU A 23 5.73 -11.38 13.25
C GLU A 23 4.69 -11.16 12.15
N ILE A 24 3.77 -10.21 12.33
CA ILE A 24 3.28 -9.47 11.17
C ILE A 24 3.77 -8.03 11.29
N PRO A 25 5.08 -7.77 11.08
CA PRO A 25 5.39 -6.51 10.43
C PRO A 25 4.58 -6.60 9.14
N LYS A 26 3.48 -5.84 9.08
CA LYS A 26 3.01 -5.34 7.78
C LYS A 26 4.27 -4.77 7.21
N SER A 27 4.92 -5.53 6.32
CA SER A 27 5.99 -5.04 5.49
C SER A 27 5.43 -3.71 5.03
N GLU A 28 6.02 -2.63 5.51
CA GLU A 28 5.71 -1.30 5.02
C GLU A 28 6.20 -1.35 3.58
N ALA A 29 5.41 -1.99 2.72
CA ALA A 29 5.47 -1.84 1.29
C ALA A 29 5.27 -0.35 1.15
N GLN A 30 6.40 0.35 1.03
CA GLN A 30 6.52 1.79 1.02
C GLN A 30 5.32 2.35 0.27
N ALA A 31 4.40 2.94 1.04
CA ALA A 31 3.00 2.99 0.68
C ALA A 31 2.82 3.97 -0.47
N CYS A 32 2.95 3.48 -1.70
CA CYS A 32 2.76 4.24 -2.92
C CYS A 32 1.27 4.47 -3.20
N ASN A 33 0.56 4.95 -2.17
CA ASN A 33 -0.88 5.08 -2.11
C ASN A 33 -1.30 6.52 -1.79
N ARG A 34 -0.34 7.43 -1.55
CA ARG A 34 -0.65 8.85 -1.36
C ARG A 34 -0.96 9.48 -2.71
N PHE A 35 -2.17 9.98 -2.88
CA PHE A 35 -2.54 10.73 -4.08
C PHE A 35 -1.76 12.05 -4.16
N LEU A 36 -1.07 12.26 -5.28
CA LEU A 36 -0.30 13.48 -5.57
C LEU A 36 -1.08 14.44 -6.49
N GLY A 37 -1.99 13.90 -7.29
CA GLY A 37 -2.81 14.63 -8.25
C GLY A 37 -2.94 13.89 -9.59
N GLU A 38 -3.46 14.60 -10.59
CA GLU A 38 -3.70 14.06 -11.91
C GLU A 38 -2.65 14.50 -12.93
N ALA A 39 -2.34 13.62 -13.88
CA ALA A 39 -1.52 13.97 -15.04
C ALA A 39 -2.38 13.97 -16.32
N THR A 40 -2.39 15.10 -17.03
CA THR A 40 -3.07 15.17 -18.32
C THR A 40 -2.37 14.29 -19.36
N LEU A 41 -3.12 13.38 -19.96
CA LEU A 41 -2.70 12.49 -21.05
C LEU A 41 -3.69 12.58 -22.21
N LEU A 42 -3.24 12.20 -23.40
CA LEU A 42 -4.13 12.03 -24.56
C LEU A 42 -5.11 10.89 -24.27
N ASN A 43 -6.40 11.12 -24.52
CA ASN A 43 -7.44 10.10 -24.41
C ASN A 43 -7.26 9.07 -25.55
N PRO A 44 -7.31 7.74 -25.30
CA PRO A 44 -7.58 7.04 -24.04
C PRO A 44 -6.38 7.02 -23.08
N CYS A 45 -6.67 7.17 -21.77
CA CYS A 45 -5.69 6.92 -20.72
C CYS A 45 -5.18 5.47 -20.83
N ARG A 46 -3.86 5.29 -20.85
CA ARG A 46 -3.20 3.99 -20.82
C ARG A 46 -2.31 3.92 -19.59
N ASP A 47 -2.40 2.86 -18.80
CA ASP A 47 -1.65 2.74 -17.54
C ASP A 47 -0.15 2.92 -17.73
N ILE A 48 0.43 2.36 -18.80
CA ILE A 48 1.86 2.51 -19.11
C ILE A 48 2.24 3.98 -19.35
N ALA A 49 1.40 4.71 -20.10
CA ALA A 49 1.62 6.13 -20.36
C ALA A 49 1.40 6.97 -19.11
N CYS A 50 0.42 6.59 -18.28
CA CYS A 50 0.16 7.19 -16.98
C CYS A 50 1.34 7.03 -16.02
N GLN A 51 1.81 5.80 -15.85
CA GLN A 51 3.00 5.47 -15.06
C GLN A 51 4.24 6.24 -15.52
N ALA A 52 4.45 6.40 -16.83
CA ALA A 52 5.58 7.14 -17.36
C ALA A 52 5.44 8.66 -17.19
N ARG A 53 4.20 9.19 -17.21
CA ARG A 53 3.94 10.63 -17.10
C ARG A 53 4.00 11.13 -15.66
N CYS A 54 3.55 10.32 -14.70
CA CYS A 54 3.52 10.69 -13.29
C CYS A 54 4.87 11.16 -12.71
N PRO A 55 6.02 10.51 -12.92
CA PRO A 55 7.30 11.00 -12.39
C PRO A 55 7.80 12.28 -13.07
N VAL A 56 7.35 12.57 -14.30
CA VAL A 56 7.67 13.82 -15.01
C VAL A 56 6.91 15.00 -14.40
N ARG A 57 5.65 14.78 -14.02
CA ARG A 57 4.80 15.82 -13.42
C ARG A 57 5.05 15.97 -11.92
N TYR A 58 5.24 14.85 -11.23
CA TYR A 58 5.43 14.73 -9.79
C TYR A 58 6.73 13.96 -9.51
N PRO A 59 7.87 14.65 -9.37
CA PRO A 59 9.14 14.01 -9.00
C PRO A 59 8.98 13.26 -7.67
N GLY A 60 9.22 11.96 -7.68
CA GLY A 60 8.96 11.08 -6.53
C GLY A 60 7.63 10.31 -6.57
N SER A 61 6.83 10.50 -7.62
CA SER A 61 5.73 9.57 -7.91
C SER A 61 6.28 8.18 -8.21
N CYS A 62 5.68 7.18 -7.60
CA CYS A 62 6.06 5.78 -7.74
C CYS A 62 4.99 4.95 -8.47
N ARG A 63 3.79 5.50 -8.70
CA ARG A 63 2.67 4.81 -9.34
C ARG A 63 1.75 5.79 -10.08
N GLY A 64 1.29 5.40 -11.26
CA GLY A 64 0.26 6.06 -12.04
C GLY A 64 -0.82 5.07 -12.44
N VAL A 65 -2.09 5.41 -12.26
CA VAL A 65 -3.24 4.54 -12.59
C VAL A 65 -4.28 5.31 -13.37
N CYS A 66 -4.82 4.70 -14.42
CA CYS A 66 -5.97 5.23 -15.12
C CYS A 66 -7.27 4.87 -14.37
N GLU A 67 -7.93 5.85 -13.78
CA GLU A 67 -9.17 5.68 -13.03
C GLU A 67 -10.29 6.54 -13.64
N ALA A 68 -11.52 6.03 -13.64
CA ALA A 68 -12.68 6.80 -14.10
C ALA A 68 -13.19 7.71 -12.96
N HIS A 69 -13.57 8.94 -13.30
CA HIS A 69 -14.27 9.83 -12.37
C HIS A 69 -15.79 9.71 -12.54
N ASP A 70 -16.52 9.66 -11.41
CA ASP A 70 -17.95 9.91 -11.24
C ASP A 70 -18.85 9.59 -12.46
N ASN A 71 -18.85 8.33 -12.91
CA ASN A 71 -19.68 7.80 -14.01
C ASN A 71 -19.42 8.39 -15.41
N GLU A 72 -18.36 9.18 -15.59
CA GLU A 72 -17.91 9.59 -16.91
C GLU A 72 -17.09 8.46 -17.53
N LEU A 73 -17.78 7.48 -18.12
CA LEU A 73 -17.18 6.34 -18.84
C LEU A 73 -16.15 6.73 -19.92
N TYR A 74 -16.10 8.00 -20.32
CA TYR A 74 -15.25 8.54 -21.37
C TYR A 74 -14.12 9.44 -20.87
N LEU A 75 -14.07 9.74 -19.56
CA LEU A 75 -13.04 10.54 -18.91
C LEU A 75 -12.31 9.68 -17.89
N ILE A 76 -11.34 8.92 -18.41
CA ILE A 76 -10.39 8.17 -17.60
C ILE A 76 -9.21 9.10 -17.30
N HIS A 77 -9.07 9.46 -16.03
CA HIS A 77 -8.02 10.33 -15.53
C HIS A 77 -6.80 9.50 -15.12
N CYS A 78 -5.61 10.05 -15.35
CA CYS A 78 -4.38 9.44 -14.85
C CYS A 78 -4.08 9.98 -13.46
N HIS A 79 -4.25 9.12 -12.45
CA HIS A 79 -4.02 9.41 -11.04
C HIS A 79 -2.59 9.03 -10.66
N CYS A 80 -1.84 9.99 -10.13
CA CYS A 80 -0.46 9.80 -9.71
C CYS A 80 -0.36 9.64 -8.20
N TYR A 81 0.39 8.64 -7.76
CA TYR A 81 0.62 8.31 -6.36
C TYR A 81 2.10 8.35 -6.01
N GLY A 82 2.36 8.68 -4.75
CA GLY A 82 3.65 8.75 -4.10
C GLY A 82 3.61 8.12 -2.73
N ASN A 83 4.71 8.29 -1.99
CA ASN A 83 4.79 7.99 -0.56
C ASN A 83 4.25 9.15 0.28
#